data_AF-A0A832GEV5-F1
#
_entry.id   AF-A0A832GEV5-F1
#
_cell.length_a   1.000
_cell.length_b   1.000
_cell.length_c   1.000
_cell.angle_alpha   90.00
_cell.angle_beta   90.00
_cell.angle_gamma   90.00
#
_symmetry.space_group_name_H-M   'P 1'
#
loop_
_entity.id
_entity.type
_entity.pdbx_description
1 polymer ?
#
loop_
_entity_poly.entity_id
_entity_poly.type
_entity_poly.pdbx_seq_one_letter_code
_entity_poly.pdbx_strand_id
1 'polypeptide(L)'
;MLACGRGLVYAEHPTELGPDNRKAPVLVLGYAGMGRSLFSAVDDTWRWRFYTAGQVFNNYWVQQLRWLSRSKKLGQRTATLTTDRPQYDVARDNLVKITLRILDLEKLQQLADQVSVEIEDETGAVVRREKLIRVEASPEEYTGSFQADKIGSFRARVAPLTPGMKELTRPFEIAAPQLELNEPALDRVKLTQLAANAEAPGAVVEYAEARQKLPAMITSLARNVDVVNPRPVWDAPLALVVFVLLITLEWVLRKVFGML
;
A
#
# COMPACT_ATOMS: atom_id res chain seq x y z
N MET A 1 18.59 -30.73 25.71
CA MET A 1 17.63 -31.47 24.89
C MET A 1 17.33 -30.61 23.66
N LEU A 2 18.06 -30.82 22.56
CA LEU A 2 17.94 -30.00 21.34
C LEU A 2 16.57 -30.27 20.72
N ALA A 3 15.77 -29.23 20.52
CA ALA A 3 14.50 -29.31 19.81
C ALA A 3 14.76 -29.93 18.43
N CYS A 4 14.32 -31.17 18.24
CA CYS A 4 14.39 -31.86 16.95
C CYS A 4 13.46 -31.12 15.98
N GLY A 5 14.05 -30.25 15.16
CA GLY A 5 13.33 -29.55 14.11
C GLY A 5 12.73 -30.56 13.14
N ARG A 6 11.41 -30.57 12.99
CA ARG A 6 10.71 -31.36 11.97
C ARG A 6 11.24 -30.95 10.59
N GLY A 7 12.01 -31.83 9.95
CA GLY A 7 12.40 -31.72 8.54
C GLY A 7 11.39 -32.43 7.63
N LEU A 8 10.96 -31.76 6.57
CA LEU A 8 10.14 -32.34 5.51
C LEU A 8 11.06 -32.87 4.40
N VAL A 9 10.90 -34.15 4.06
CA VAL A 9 11.64 -34.80 2.98
C VAL A 9 10.89 -34.54 1.67
N TYR A 10 11.56 -33.91 0.70
CA TYR A 10 11.01 -33.60 -0.62
C TYR A 10 11.44 -34.58 -1.69
N ALA A 11 12.60 -35.21 -1.51
CA ALA A 11 13.10 -36.24 -2.41
C ALA A 11 13.78 -37.33 -1.59
N GLU A 12 13.53 -38.57 -1.99
CA GLU A 12 14.09 -39.78 -1.41
C GLU A 12 14.90 -40.51 -2.47
N HIS A 13 15.95 -41.21 -2.04
CA HIS A 13 16.79 -42.00 -2.89
C HIS A 13 15.99 -43.22 -3.41
N PRO A 14 16.12 -43.61 -4.68
CA PRO A 14 15.27 -44.65 -5.27
C PRO A 14 15.47 -46.04 -4.65
N THR A 15 16.69 -46.37 -4.22
CA THR A 15 17.09 -47.73 -3.81
C THR A 15 17.75 -47.80 -2.43
N GLU A 16 18.69 -46.91 -2.14
CA GLU A 16 19.37 -46.81 -0.85
C GLU A 16 18.42 -46.55 0.33
N LEU A 17 18.63 -47.31 1.41
CA LEU A 17 17.89 -47.21 2.67
C LEU A 17 18.78 -46.60 3.74
N GLY A 18 18.21 -45.70 4.54
CA GLY A 18 18.87 -45.14 5.72
C GLY A 18 18.83 -46.10 6.92
N PRO A 19 19.43 -45.70 8.06
CA PRO A 19 19.52 -46.51 9.27
C PRO A 19 18.18 -47.00 9.83
N ASP A 20 17.11 -46.23 9.58
CA ASP A 20 15.75 -46.53 10.02
C ASP A 20 14.97 -47.45 9.04
N ASN A 21 15.67 -48.06 8.08
CA ASN A 21 15.12 -48.92 7.03
C ASN A 21 14.08 -48.23 6.11
N ARG A 22 14.14 -46.90 6.02
CA ARG A 22 13.37 -46.06 5.08
C ARG A 22 14.27 -45.56 3.98
N LYS A 23 13.73 -45.16 2.83
CA LYS A 23 14.53 -44.59 1.74
C LYS A 23 15.36 -43.42 2.22
N ALA A 24 16.63 -43.38 1.82
CA ALA A 24 17.55 -42.34 2.25
C ALA A 24 17.06 -40.97 1.74
N PRO A 25 16.96 -39.94 2.59
CA PRO A 25 16.49 -38.63 2.15
C PRO A 25 17.57 -37.93 1.31
N VAL A 26 17.18 -37.43 0.13
CA VAL A 26 18.07 -36.73 -0.81
C VAL A 26 17.90 -35.22 -0.70
N LEU A 27 16.69 -34.75 -0.44
CA LEU A 27 16.38 -33.32 -0.27
C LEU A 27 15.51 -33.12 0.98
N VAL A 28 16.03 -32.38 1.96
CA VAL A 28 15.33 -32.13 3.23
C VAL A 28 15.25 -30.63 3.48
N LEU A 29 14.04 -30.16 3.71
CA LEU A 29 13.73 -28.78 4.06
C LEU A 29 13.27 -28.75 5.52
N GLY A 30 13.85 -27.89 6.35
CA GLY A 30 13.53 -27.87 7.77
C GLY A 30 13.82 -26.55 8.44
N TYR A 31 13.86 -26.61 9.77
CA TYR A 31 14.18 -25.48 10.62
C TYR A 31 15.35 -25.84 11.53
N ALA A 32 16.33 -24.93 11.60
CA ALA A 32 17.41 -24.96 12.58
C ALA A 32 17.26 -23.71 13.46
N GLY A 33 16.71 -23.88 14.66
CA GLY A 33 16.27 -22.77 15.50
C GLY A 33 15.17 -21.95 14.79
N MET A 34 15.35 -20.62 14.72
CA MET A 34 14.43 -19.69 14.04
C MET A 34 14.70 -19.56 12.53
N GLY A 35 15.74 -20.22 12.00
CA GLY A 35 16.14 -20.17 10.60
C GLY A 35 15.60 -21.37 9.82
N ARG A 36 15.27 -21.14 8.54
CA ARG A 36 15.04 -22.24 7.61
C ARG A 36 16.36 -22.85 7.16
N SER A 37 16.43 -24.16 7.11
CA SER A 37 17.56 -24.94 6.64
C SER A 37 17.16 -25.83 5.46
N LEU A 38 18.11 -26.04 4.55
CA LEU A 38 17.98 -26.94 3.41
C LEU A 38 19.21 -27.85 3.40
N PHE A 39 18.99 -29.15 3.26
CA PHE A 39 20.01 -30.14 2.96
C PHE A 39 19.72 -30.75 1.59
N SER A 40 20.75 -30.83 0.74
CA SER A 40 20.70 -31.44 -0.59
C SER A 40 21.87 -32.38 -0.74
N ALA A 41 21.59 -33.67 -0.95
CA ALA A 41 22.59 -34.72 -1.21
C ALA A 41 22.94 -34.84 -2.70
N VAL A 42 22.50 -33.89 -3.54
CA VAL A 42 22.83 -33.81 -4.97
C VAL A 42 23.88 -32.73 -5.18
N ASP A 43 25.07 -33.13 -5.62
CA ASP A 43 26.19 -32.24 -5.97
C ASP A 43 26.17 -31.82 -7.45
N ASP A 44 25.68 -32.70 -8.33
CA ASP A 44 25.71 -32.53 -9.78
C ASP A 44 24.63 -31.60 -10.38
N THR A 45 23.99 -30.77 -9.55
CA THR A 45 22.97 -29.80 -10.04
C THR A 45 23.52 -28.82 -11.08
N TRP A 46 24.84 -28.54 -11.05
CA TRP A 46 25.51 -27.68 -12.03
C TRP A 46 25.37 -28.19 -13.47
N ARG A 47 25.23 -29.51 -13.68
CA ARG A 47 25.07 -30.12 -15.00
C ARG A 47 23.74 -29.74 -15.64
N TRP A 48 22.69 -29.50 -14.84
CA TRP A 48 21.39 -29.07 -15.35
C TRP A 48 21.50 -27.74 -16.11
N ARG A 49 22.44 -26.87 -15.71
CA ARG A 49 22.70 -25.62 -16.41
C ARG A 49 23.12 -25.85 -17.86
N PHE A 50 23.96 -26.87 -18.12
CA PHE A 50 24.43 -27.22 -19.45
C PHE A 50 23.33 -27.87 -20.31
N TYR A 51 22.57 -28.82 -19.75
CA TYR A 51 21.60 -29.60 -20.53
C TYR A 51 20.25 -28.91 -20.76
N THR A 52 19.82 -28.00 -19.87
CA THR A 52 18.50 -27.36 -19.95
C THR A 52 18.55 -25.88 -20.30
N ALA A 53 19.66 -25.42 -20.91
CA ALA A 53 19.92 -24.00 -21.18
C ALA A 53 19.71 -23.09 -19.94
N GLY A 54 19.97 -23.62 -18.73
CA GLY A 54 19.90 -22.88 -17.46
C GLY A 54 18.51 -22.70 -16.83
N GLN A 55 17.39 -22.97 -17.50
CA GLN A 55 16.06 -22.65 -16.96
C GLN A 55 15.71 -23.49 -15.71
N VAL A 56 15.92 -24.81 -15.76
CA VAL A 56 15.63 -25.72 -14.64
C VAL A 56 16.55 -25.44 -13.46
N PHE A 57 17.85 -25.26 -13.73
CA PHE A 57 18.85 -24.88 -12.73
C PHE A 57 18.46 -23.59 -12.01
N ASN A 58 18.10 -22.55 -12.77
CA ASN A 58 17.76 -21.24 -12.22
C ASN A 58 16.47 -21.32 -11.40
N ASN A 59 15.42 -21.97 -11.92
CA ASN A 59 14.16 -22.11 -11.20
C ASN A 59 14.33 -22.87 -9.88
N TYR A 60 15.07 -23.98 -9.91
CA TYR A 60 15.39 -24.76 -8.71
C TYR A 60 16.08 -23.88 -7.66
N TRP A 61 17.25 -23.32 -7.97
CA TRP A 61 18.03 -22.55 -6.99
C TRP A 61 17.35 -21.26 -6.54
N VAL A 62 16.64 -20.55 -7.43
CA VAL A 62 15.88 -19.35 -7.06
C VAL A 62 14.75 -19.69 -6.09
N GLN A 63 14.04 -20.79 -6.30
CA GLN A 63 12.98 -21.23 -5.37
C GLN A 63 13.56 -21.63 -4.02
N GLN A 64 14.66 -22.39 -4.00
CA GLN A 64 15.35 -22.76 -2.76
C GLN A 64 15.83 -21.52 -1.98
N LEU A 65 16.51 -20.58 -2.64
CA LEU A 65 16.98 -19.33 -2.02
C LEU A 65 15.82 -18.45 -1.54
N ARG A 66 14.73 -18.33 -2.31
CA ARG A 66 13.53 -17.60 -1.88
C ARG A 66 12.92 -18.22 -0.63
N TRP A 67 12.86 -19.55 -0.57
CA TRP A 67 12.35 -20.23 0.60
C TRP A 67 13.24 -20.01 1.83
N LEU A 68 14.57 -20.12 1.69
CA LEU A 68 15.54 -19.89 2.77
C LEU A 68 15.54 -18.42 3.26
N SER A 69 15.39 -17.46 2.35
CA SER A 69 15.44 -16.02 2.66
C SER A 69 14.16 -15.49 3.32
N ARG A 70 13.01 -16.16 3.20
CA ARG A 70 11.77 -15.74 3.88
C ARG A 70 11.93 -15.69 5.41
N SER A 71 12.73 -16.58 5.99
CA SER A 71 13.07 -16.57 7.42
C SER A 71 13.86 -15.32 7.83
N LYS A 72 14.73 -14.78 6.96
CA LYS A 72 15.52 -13.56 7.25
C LYS A 72 14.64 -12.32 7.43
N LYS A 73 13.45 -12.29 6.79
CA LYS A 73 12.47 -11.20 6.97
C LYS A 73 11.57 -11.38 8.21
N LEU A 74 11.37 -12.63 8.67
CA LEU A 74 10.60 -12.91 9.88
C LEU A 74 11.46 -12.83 11.15
N GLY A 75 12.71 -13.31 11.11
CA GLY A 75 13.60 -13.41 12.26
C GLY A 75 14.09 -12.08 12.86
N GLN A 76 13.81 -10.94 12.22
CA GLN A 76 14.03 -9.61 12.81
C GLN A 76 12.75 -8.93 13.29
N ARG A 77 11.57 -9.52 13.02
CA ARG A 77 10.28 -8.94 13.41
C ARG A 77 9.83 -9.59 14.70
N THR A 78 10.07 -8.90 15.81
CA THR A 78 9.59 -9.29 17.14
C THR A 78 8.06 -9.23 17.23
N ALA A 79 7.42 -8.39 16.41
CA ALA A 79 5.98 -8.22 16.34
C ALA A 79 5.55 -7.59 15.00
N THR A 80 4.26 -7.69 14.69
CA THR A 80 3.63 -7.15 13.47
C THR A 80 2.36 -6.38 13.82
N LEU A 81 2.27 -5.16 13.31
CA LEU A 81 1.07 -4.31 13.41
C LEU A 81 0.33 -4.33 12.06
N THR A 82 -0.96 -4.61 12.10
CA THR A 82 -1.83 -4.74 10.93
C THR A 82 -3.16 -4.04 11.15
N THR A 83 -3.72 -3.56 10.05
CA THR A 83 -5.10 -3.07 9.96
C THR A 83 -5.85 -3.98 9.02
N ASP A 84 -7.16 -4.19 9.24
CA ASP A 84 -7.97 -5.08 8.40
C ASP A 84 -8.03 -4.61 6.94
N ARG A 85 -8.10 -3.29 6.75
CA ARG A 85 -8.12 -2.64 5.43
C ARG A 85 -7.06 -1.52 5.36
N PRO A 86 -6.55 -1.21 4.15
CA PRO A 86 -5.68 -0.06 3.93
C PRO A 86 -6.45 1.27 3.89
N GLN A 87 -7.73 1.22 3.49
CA GLN A 87 -8.63 2.37 3.38
C GLN A 87 -9.96 2.04 4.06
N TYR A 88 -10.50 3.01 4.79
CA TYR A 88 -11.80 2.95 5.47
C TYR A 88 -12.65 4.15 5.08
N ASP A 89 -13.96 4.03 5.22
CA ASP A 89 -14.88 5.14 4.99
C ASP A 89 -15.38 5.72 6.31
N VAL A 90 -15.64 7.03 6.36
CA VAL A 90 -16.40 7.68 7.45
C VAL A 90 -17.87 7.30 7.34
N ALA A 91 -18.18 6.06 7.71
CA ALA A 91 -19.54 5.56 7.84
C ALA A 91 -19.73 5.01 9.25
N ARG A 92 -20.95 5.17 9.80
CA ARG A 92 -21.28 4.81 11.19
C ARG A 92 -20.98 3.34 11.53
N ASP A 93 -21.00 2.48 10.51
CA ASP A 93 -20.83 1.03 10.66
C ASP A 93 -19.42 0.52 10.30
N ASN A 94 -18.50 1.40 9.87
CA ASN A 94 -17.12 1.02 9.56
C ASN A 94 -16.21 1.28 10.77
N LEU A 95 -15.86 0.19 11.46
CA LEU A 95 -14.86 0.20 12.53
C LEU A 95 -13.47 -0.06 11.96
N VAL A 96 -12.51 0.78 12.34
CA VAL A 96 -11.10 0.54 12.05
C VAL A 96 -10.58 -0.47 13.06
N LYS A 97 -10.35 -1.70 12.62
CA LYS A 97 -9.75 -2.75 13.46
C LYS A 97 -8.23 -2.73 13.30
N ILE A 98 -7.54 -2.63 14.43
CA ILE A 98 -6.10 -2.71 14.55
C ILE A 98 -5.76 -4.01 15.28
N THR A 99 -4.87 -4.79 14.68
CA THR A 99 -4.40 -6.06 15.22
C THR A 99 -2.88 -6.02 15.36
N LEU A 100 -2.39 -6.19 16.58
CA LEU A 100 -0.99 -6.35 16.92
C LEU A 100 -0.74 -7.81 17.25
N ARG A 101 0.16 -8.45 16.49
CA ARG A 101 0.60 -9.83 16.75
C ARG A 101 2.05 -9.85 17.18
N ILE A 102 2.33 -10.46 18.32
CA ILE A 102 3.68 -10.66 18.85
C ILE A 102 4.19 -12.00 18.30
N LEU A 103 5.39 -12.00 17.73
CA LEU A 103 5.98 -13.21 17.13
C LEU A 103 6.99 -13.89 18.06
N ASP A 104 7.47 -13.16 19.07
CA ASP A 104 8.44 -13.62 20.06
C ASP A 104 7.73 -14.10 21.34
N LEU A 105 7.71 -15.41 21.55
CA LEU A 105 7.01 -16.07 22.65
C LEU A 105 7.63 -15.78 24.03
N GLU A 106 8.94 -15.52 24.11
CA GLU A 106 9.60 -15.21 25.39
C GLU A 106 9.18 -13.82 25.89
N LYS A 107 9.06 -12.87 24.97
CA LYS A 107 8.61 -11.51 25.27
C LYS A 107 7.12 -11.43 25.56
N LEU A 108 6.33 -12.35 25.02
CA LEU A 108 4.88 -12.38 25.21
C LEU A 108 4.47 -12.48 26.70
N GLN A 109 5.23 -13.23 27.49
CA GLN A 109 4.96 -13.44 28.92
C GLN A 109 5.23 -12.19 29.78
N GLN A 110 6.02 -11.25 29.26
CA GLN A 110 6.38 -10.01 29.97
C GLN A 110 5.42 -8.86 29.65
N LEU A 111 4.50 -9.06 28.69
CA LEU A 111 3.56 -8.02 28.24
C LEU A 111 2.28 -8.03 29.06
N ALA A 112 1.78 -6.83 29.35
CA ALA A 112 0.46 -6.65 29.94
C ALA A 112 -0.67 -7.11 29.00
N ASP A 113 -1.87 -7.28 29.53
CA ASP A 113 -3.07 -7.67 28.77
C ASP A 113 -3.65 -6.54 27.91
N GLN A 114 -3.16 -5.32 28.11
CA GLN A 114 -3.53 -4.14 27.34
C GLN A 114 -2.29 -3.44 26.82
N VAL A 115 -2.31 -3.06 25.54
CA VAL A 115 -1.25 -2.30 24.87
C VAL A 115 -1.83 -1.02 24.29
N SER A 116 -1.21 0.13 24.53
CA SER A 116 -1.62 1.40 23.92
C SER A 116 -1.11 1.51 22.48
N VAL A 117 -2.01 1.87 21.56
CA VAL A 117 -1.69 2.31 20.21
C VAL A 117 -2.01 3.79 20.07
N GLU A 118 -1.07 4.56 19.54
CA GLU A 118 -1.26 5.98 19.22
C GLU A 118 -1.61 6.10 17.74
N ILE A 119 -2.59 6.93 17.42
CA ILE A 119 -2.99 7.23 16.05
C ILE A 119 -2.50 8.65 15.76
N GLU A 120 -1.57 8.75 14.82
CA GLU A 120 -0.99 9.99 14.34
C GLU A 120 -1.65 10.42 13.03
N ASP A 121 -1.86 11.72 12.86
CA ASP A 121 -2.29 12.31 11.59
C ASP A 121 -1.09 12.47 10.62
N GLU A 122 -1.33 12.98 9.43
CA GLU A 122 -0.30 13.27 8.42
C GLU A 122 0.80 14.19 8.97
N THR A 123 0.41 15.14 9.84
CA THR A 123 1.32 16.07 10.53
C THR A 123 2.17 15.41 11.63
N GLY A 124 1.92 14.14 11.96
CA GLY A 124 2.58 13.42 13.05
C GLY A 124 2.04 13.76 14.45
N ALA A 125 0.98 14.57 14.54
CA ALA A 125 0.32 14.85 15.81
C ALA A 125 -0.54 13.64 16.23
N VAL A 126 -0.43 13.24 17.51
CA VAL A 126 -1.27 12.17 18.09
C VAL A 126 -2.70 12.69 18.24
N VAL A 127 -3.60 12.21 17.37
CA VAL A 127 -5.01 12.60 17.36
C VAL A 127 -5.87 11.73 18.27
N ARG A 128 -5.45 10.48 18.52
CA ARG A 128 -6.20 9.51 19.31
C ARG A 128 -5.27 8.47 19.92
N ARG A 129 -5.64 7.95 21.09
CA ARG A 129 -4.98 6.79 21.72
C ARG A 129 -6.02 5.73 21.97
N GLU A 130 -5.77 4.53 21.46
CA GLU A 130 -6.63 3.36 21.67
C GLU A 130 -5.90 2.27 22.44
N LYS A 131 -6.65 1.42 23.12
CA LYS A 131 -6.11 0.28 23.85
C LYS A 131 -6.42 -1.00 23.07
N LEU A 132 -5.37 -1.73 22.71
CA LEU A 132 -5.46 -3.08 22.15
C LEU A 132 -5.55 -4.08 23.30
N ILE A 133 -6.56 -4.94 23.28
CA ILE A 133 -6.83 -5.94 24.32
C ILE A 133 -6.36 -7.30 23.81
N ARG A 134 -5.69 -8.07 24.67
CA ARG A 134 -5.24 -9.43 24.37
C ARG A 134 -6.45 -10.33 24.07
N VAL A 135 -6.36 -11.15 23.02
CA VAL A 135 -7.40 -12.10 22.63
C VAL A 135 -7.22 -13.39 23.43
N GLU A 136 -8.26 -13.83 24.15
CA GLU A 136 -8.19 -15.06 24.99
C GLU A 136 -7.89 -16.32 24.15
N ALA A 137 -8.47 -16.41 22.95
CA ALA A 137 -8.27 -17.54 22.04
C ALA A 137 -6.86 -17.58 21.41
N SER A 138 -6.17 -16.44 21.35
CA SER A 138 -4.85 -16.29 20.73
C SER A 138 -4.00 -15.34 21.58
N PRO A 139 -3.29 -15.86 22.60
CA PRO A 139 -2.53 -15.03 23.54
C PRO A 139 -1.49 -14.12 22.87
N GLU A 140 -1.00 -14.48 21.69
CA GLU A 140 -0.07 -13.72 20.86
C GLU A 140 -0.68 -12.49 20.15
N GLU A 141 -2.01 -12.35 20.21
CA GLU A 141 -2.76 -11.36 19.44
C GLU A 141 -3.46 -10.35 20.35
N TYR A 142 -3.35 -9.07 19.98
CA TYR A 142 -4.02 -7.95 20.61
C TYR A 142 -4.87 -7.24 19.56
N THR A 143 -6.14 -7.00 19.89
CA THR A 143 -7.10 -6.36 18.99
C THR A 143 -7.69 -5.11 19.65
N GLY A 144 -7.87 -4.07 18.87
CA GLY A 144 -8.69 -2.91 19.24
C GLY A 144 -9.42 -2.37 18.03
N SER A 145 -10.55 -1.72 18.26
CA SER A 145 -11.36 -1.14 17.20
C SER A 145 -11.92 0.22 17.64
N PHE A 146 -11.95 1.16 16.72
CA PHE A 146 -12.52 2.50 16.96
C PHE A 146 -13.28 2.99 15.72
N GLN A 147 -14.15 3.98 15.90
CA GLN A 147 -14.91 4.58 14.80
C GLN A 147 -14.07 5.59 14.00
N ALA A 148 -14.23 5.53 12.68
CA ALA A 148 -13.58 6.45 11.75
C ALA A 148 -14.31 7.80 11.76
N ASP A 149 -13.85 8.75 12.59
CA ASP A 149 -14.54 10.04 12.79
C ASP A 149 -14.05 11.17 11.88
N LYS A 150 -12.81 11.07 11.38
CA LYS A 150 -12.14 12.11 10.60
C LYS A 150 -11.60 11.54 9.29
N ILE A 151 -11.85 12.26 8.21
CA ILE A 151 -11.27 11.99 6.89
C ILE A 151 -9.81 12.44 6.91
N GLY A 152 -8.90 11.63 6.37
CA GLY A 152 -7.47 11.93 6.30
C GLY A 152 -6.57 10.70 6.22
N SER A 153 -5.27 10.95 6.13
CA SER A 153 -4.24 9.92 6.20
C SER A 153 -3.73 9.77 7.63
N PHE A 154 -3.75 8.55 8.16
CA PHE A 154 -3.37 8.28 9.55
C PHE A 154 -2.29 7.19 9.64
N ARG A 155 -1.58 7.18 10.76
CA ARG A 155 -0.59 6.16 11.10
C ARG A 155 -0.86 5.61 12.49
N ALA A 156 -1.08 4.30 12.59
CA ALA A 156 -1.10 3.59 13.86
C ALA A 156 0.35 3.33 14.30
N ARG A 157 0.70 3.79 15.50
CA ARG A 157 2.03 3.72 16.09
C ARG A 157 1.98 2.98 17.42
N VAL A 158 2.83 1.97 17.58
CA VAL A 158 3.03 1.25 18.84
C VAL A 158 4.46 1.47 19.28
N ALA A 159 4.62 2.10 20.45
CA ALA A 159 5.92 2.29 21.08
C ALA A 159 6.57 0.93 21.44
N PRO A 160 7.90 0.85 21.52
CA PRO A 160 8.60 -0.36 21.94
C PRO A 160 8.07 -0.86 23.29
N LEU A 161 7.49 -2.07 23.30
CA LEU A 161 6.88 -2.65 24.51
C LEU A 161 7.91 -3.34 25.41
N THR A 162 9.05 -3.74 24.84
CA THR A 162 10.14 -4.44 25.54
C THR A 162 11.49 -3.95 25.03
N PRO A 163 12.56 -4.04 25.84
CA PRO A 163 13.92 -3.74 25.40
C PRO A 163 14.30 -4.54 24.14
N GLY A 164 14.80 -3.85 23.12
CA GLY A 164 15.19 -4.45 21.83
C GLY A 164 14.02 -4.68 20.85
N MET A 165 12.80 -4.31 21.19
CA MET A 165 11.71 -4.19 20.22
C MET A 165 11.84 -2.87 19.46
N LYS A 166 11.68 -2.91 18.13
CA LYS A 166 11.58 -1.69 17.32
C LYS A 166 10.17 -1.14 17.39
N GLU A 167 10.05 0.17 17.24
CA GLU A 167 8.78 0.83 17.04
C GLU A 167 8.05 0.24 15.81
N LEU A 168 6.73 0.07 15.93
CA LEU A 168 5.89 -0.41 14.85
C LEU A 168 4.96 0.69 14.38
N THR A 169 4.97 0.93 13.07
CA THR A 169 4.09 1.93 12.44
C THR A 169 3.34 1.28 11.28
N ARG A 170 2.04 1.57 11.17
CA ARG A 170 1.18 1.11 10.08
C ARG A 170 0.32 2.26 9.54
N PRO A 171 0.54 2.72 8.28
CA PRO A 171 -0.33 3.71 7.66
C PRO A 171 -1.68 3.12 7.25
N PHE A 172 -2.72 3.94 7.32
CA PHE A 172 -4.06 3.67 6.81
C PHE A 172 -4.76 4.99 6.44
N GLU A 173 -5.72 4.93 5.54
CA GLU A 173 -6.46 6.11 5.08
C GLU A 173 -7.93 6.02 5.48
N ILE A 174 -8.53 7.15 5.85
CA ILE A 174 -9.97 7.29 6.05
C ILE A 174 -10.48 8.26 4.99
N ALA A 175 -11.32 7.79 4.09
CA ALA A 175 -11.90 8.56 3.00
C ALA A 175 -13.38 8.87 3.24
N ALA A 176 -13.91 9.83 2.47
CA ALA A 176 -15.35 10.02 2.40
C ALA A 176 -16.01 8.76 1.79
N PRO A 177 -17.14 8.29 2.36
CA PRO A 177 -17.83 7.14 1.80
C PRO A 177 -18.27 7.44 0.36
N GLN A 178 -17.93 6.55 -0.57
CA GLN A 178 -18.36 6.64 -1.96
C GLN A 178 -19.75 6.00 -2.12
N LEU A 179 -20.78 6.56 -1.47
CA LEU A 179 -22.14 5.99 -1.48
C LEU A 179 -22.68 5.81 -2.92
N GLU A 180 -22.38 6.76 -3.81
CA GLU A 180 -22.83 6.76 -5.21
C GLU A 180 -22.30 5.56 -6.02
N LEU A 181 -21.15 4.98 -5.65
CA LEU A 181 -20.60 3.80 -6.33
C LEU A 181 -21.16 2.49 -5.77
N ASN A 182 -21.61 2.49 -4.51
CA ASN A 182 -22.19 1.32 -3.86
C ASN A 182 -23.62 1.05 -4.36
N GLU A 183 -24.39 2.11 -4.61
CA GLU A 183 -25.73 2.03 -5.21
C GLU A 183 -25.76 2.84 -6.52
N PRO A 184 -25.28 2.27 -7.64
CA PRO A 184 -25.24 2.98 -8.92
C PRO A 184 -26.63 3.17 -9.57
N ALA A 185 -27.71 2.75 -8.88
CA ALA A 185 -29.06 2.88 -9.38
C ALA A 185 -29.59 4.31 -9.18
N LEU A 186 -30.38 4.77 -10.15
CA LEU A 186 -31.01 6.09 -10.09
C LEU A 186 -32.02 6.19 -8.93
N ASP A 187 -31.67 6.93 -7.88
CA ASP A 187 -32.60 7.27 -6.79
C ASP A 187 -33.46 8.49 -7.15
N ARG A 188 -34.58 8.23 -7.82
CA ARG A 188 -35.52 9.29 -8.25
C ARG A 188 -36.12 10.06 -7.10
N VAL A 189 -36.31 9.44 -5.94
CA VAL A 189 -36.91 10.09 -4.78
C VAL A 189 -35.96 11.14 -4.24
N LYS A 190 -34.70 10.78 -4.01
CA LYS A 190 -33.67 11.74 -3.58
C LYS A 190 -33.45 12.85 -4.59
N LEU A 191 -33.42 12.53 -5.89
CA LEU A 191 -33.28 13.55 -6.94
C LEU A 191 -34.43 14.56 -6.93
N THR A 192 -35.66 14.10 -6.70
CA THR A 192 -36.83 14.98 -6.63
C THR A 192 -36.78 15.85 -5.38
N GLN A 193 -36.35 15.30 -4.24
CA GLN A 193 -36.14 16.07 -3.00
C GLN A 193 -35.03 17.11 -3.16
N LEU A 194 -33.91 16.76 -3.79
CA LEU A 194 -32.82 17.69 -4.09
C LEU A 194 -33.28 18.82 -5.01
N ALA A 195 -34.04 18.51 -6.06
CA ALA A 195 -34.60 19.51 -6.97
C ALA A 195 -35.59 20.45 -6.24
N ALA A 196 -36.39 19.92 -5.31
CA ALA A 196 -37.33 20.72 -4.53
C ALA A 196 -36.66 21.61 -3.47
N ASN A 197 -35.52 21.18 -2.92
CA ASN A 197 -34.79 21.89 -1.87
C ASN A 197 -33.67 22.80 -2.39
N ALA A 198 -33.43 22.83 -3.70
CA ALA A 198 -32.43 23.71 -4.29
C ALA A 198 -32.88 25.18 -4.24
N GLU A 199 -31.93 26.10 -4.00
CA GLU A 199 -32.19 27.54 -3.99
C GLU A 199 -32.64 28.08 -5.36
N ALA A 200 -32.34 27.34 -6.44
CA ALA A 200 -32.79 27.61 -7.80
C ALA A 200 -33.91 26.62 -8.18
N PRO A 201 -34.88 27.02 -9.04
CA PRO A 201 -35.92 26.14 -9.53
C PRO A 201 -35.31 25.00 -10.37
N GLY A 202 -35.05 23.87 -9.71
CA GLY A 202 -34.66 22.62 -10.36
C GLY A 202 -35.88 21.76 -10.64
N ALA A 203 -35.84 20.99 -11.74
CA ALA A 203 -36.80 19.91 -11.93
C ALA A 203 -36.08 18.64 -12.39
N VAL A 204 -36.59 17.50 -11.96
CA VAL A 204 -36.15 16.20 -12.46
C VAL A 204 -36.78 15.97 -13.83
N VAL A 205 -35.95 15.73 -14.84
CA VAL A 205 -36.39 15.48 -16.22
C VAL A 205 -35.98 14.07 -16.64
N GLU A 206 -36.93 13.34 -17.21
CA GLU A 206 -36.68 12.03 -17.80
C GLU A 206 -35.75 12.12 -19.01
N TYR A 207 -34.88 11.12 -19.19
CA TYR A 207 -33.96 11.08 -20.34
C TYR A 207 -34.71 11.16 -21.69
N ALA A 208 -35.87 10.51 -21.79
CA ALA A 208 -36.70 10.54 -23.00
C ALA A 208 -37.28 11.92 -23.32
N GLU A 209 -37.55 12.74 -22.29
CA GLU A 209 -38.17 14.06 -22.42
C GLU A 209 -37.12 15.19 -22.43
N ALA A 210 -35.87 14.87 -22.06
CA ALA A 210 -34.77 15.80 -21.91
C ALA A 210 -34.57 16.67 -23.14
N ARG A 211 -34.62 16.09 -24.34
CA ARG A 211 -34.43 16.83 -25.59
C ARG A 211 -35.47 17.92 -25.82
N GLN A 212 -36.69 17.75 -25.32
CA GLN A 212 -37.80 18.68 -25.52
C GLN A 212 -37.88 19.70 -24.40
N LYS A 213 -37.69 19.29 -23.14
CA LYS A 213 -37.86 20.14 -21.96
C LYS A 213 -36.61 20.96 -21.61
N LEU A 214 -35.41 20.41 -21.75
CA LEU A 214 -34.17 21.10 -21.33
C LEU A 214 -33.93 22.45 -22.01
N PRO A 215 -34.14 22.62 -23.34
CA PRO A 215 -33.90 23.90 -23.99
C PRO A 215 -34.77 25.05 -23.46
N ALA A 216 -35.98 24.75 -22.97
CA ALA A 216 -36.88 25.74 -22.39
C ALA A 216 -36.59 26.00 -20.90
N MET A 217 -35.98 25.05 -20.20
CA MET A 217 -35.69 25.13 -18.77
C MET A 217 -34.32 25.75 -18.46
N ILE A 218 -33.34 25.56 -19.35
CA ILE A 218 -32.01 26.15 -19.22
C ILE A 218 -32.06 27.57 -19.79
N THR A 219 -32.47 28.52 -18.95
CA THR A 219 -32.31 29.94 -19.29
C THR A 219 -30.82 30.21 -19.41
N SER A 220 -30.38 30.65 -20.58
CA SER A 220 -28.99 31.06 -20.81
C SER A 220 -28.65 32.22 -19.86
N LEU A 221 -28.07 31.92 -18.69
CA LEU A 221 -27.24 32.88 -17.99
C LEU A 221 -26.00 33.06 -18.86
N ALA A 222 -26.06 34.00 -19.79
CA ALA A 222 -24.90 34.51 -20.48
C ALA A 222 -24.01 35.20 -19.44
N ARG A 223 -23.25 34.40 -18.69
CA ARG A 223 -22.15 34.91 -17.90
C ARG A 223 -21.06 35.19 -18.92
N ASN A 224 -20.79 36.46 -19.17
CA ASN A 224 -19.54 36.85 -19.80
C ASN A 224 -18.42 36.39 -18.87
N VAL A 225 -17.92 35.18 -19.12
CA VAL A 225 -16.65 34.76 -18.57
C VAL A 225 -15.65 35.55 -19.41
N ASP A 226 -15.11 36.61 -18.83
CA ASP A 226 -13.95 37.28 -19.41
C ASP A 226 -12.84 36.23 -19.48
N VAL A 227 -12.71 35.58 -20.63
CA VAL A 227 -11.55 34.77 -20.95
C VAL A 227 -10.43 35.76 -21.15
N VAL A 228 -9.81 36.16 -20.03
CA VAL A 228 -8.53 36.84 -20.05
C VAL A 228 -7.59 35.85 -20.71
N ASN A 229 -7.25 36.13 -21.97
CA ASN A 229 -6.27 35.35 -22.72
C ASN A 229 -4.94 36.08 -22.56
N PRO A 230 -4.13 35.77 -21.53
CA PRO A 230 -2.85 36.43 -21.33
C PRO A 230 -1.94 36.04 -22.49
N ARG A 231 -1.87 36.89 -23.51
CA ARG A 231 -0.83 36.77 -24.54
C ARG A 231 0.49 37.15 -23.88
N PRO A 232 1.42 36.21 -23.71
CA PRO A 232 2.67 36.53 -23.07
C PRO A 232 3.48 37.48 -23.96
N VAL A 233 4.26 38.37 -23.35
CA VAL A 233 4.94 39.47 -24.05
C VAL A 233 5.95 38.98 -25.09
N TRP A 234 6.48 37.76 -24.93
CA TRP A 234 7.37 37.11 -25.90
C TRP A 234 6.68 36.66 -27.19
N ASP A 235 5.35 36.57 -27.20
CA ASP A 235 4.54 36.21 -28.38
C ASP A 235 4.18 37.44 -29.23
N ALA A 236 4.64 38.63 -28.82
CA ALA A 236 4.48 39.85 -29.61
C ALA A 236 5.53 39.87 -30.75
N PRO A 237 5.14 40.09 -32.01
CA PRO A 237 6.07 40.16 -33.14
C PRO A 237 7.16 41.22 -32.95
N LEU A 238 6.86 42.27 -32.18
CA LEU A 238 7.81 43.33 -31.85
C LEU A 238 8.93 42.86 -30.91
N ALA A 239 8.65 41.93 -29.99
CA ALA A 239 9.68 41.35 -29.12
C ALA A 239 10.70 40.53 -29.93
N LEU A 240 10.22 39.80 -30.94
CA LEU A 240 11.08 39.05 -31.87
C LEU A 240 11.97 40.00 -32.68
N VAL A 241 11.41 41.09 -33.23
CA VAL A 241 12.19 42.09 -33.98
C VAL A 241 13.30 42.70 -33.11
N VAL A 242 13.00 43.11 -31.88
CA VAL A 242 13.98 43.69 -30.96
C VAL A 242 15.08 42.68 -30.61
N PHE A 243 14.73 41.42 -30.35
CA PHE A 243 15.69 40.36 -30.04
C PHE A 243 16.64 40.07 -31.22
N VAL A 244 16.10 39.95 -32.44
CA VAL A 244 16.91 39.75 -33.65
C VAL A 244 17.81 40.96 -33.90
N LEU A 245 17.32 42.18 -33.68
CA LEU A 245 18.11 43.39 -33.83
C LEU A 245 19.28 43.42 -32.83
N LEU A 246 19.05 43.10 -31.56
CA LEU A 246 20.11 43.04 -30.55
C LEU A 246 21.21 42.01 -30.91
N ILE A 247 20.84 40.80 -31.32
CA ILE A 247 21.80 39.76 -31.71
C ILE A 247 22.56 40.14 -32.98
N THR A 248 21.88 40.70 -33.97
CA THR A 248 22.55 41.12 -35.21
C THR A 248 23.48 42.29 -34.96
N LEU A 249 23.09 43.24 -34.11
CA LEU A 249 23.94 44.36 -33.71
C LEU A 249 25.17 43.86 -32.94
N GLU A 250 24.99 42.94 -31.99
CA GLU A 250 26.11 42.29 -31.28
C GLU A 250 27.07 41.60 -32.27
N TRP A 251 26.53 40.83 -33.20
CA TRP A 251 27.34 40.14 -34.22
C TRP A 251 28.12 41.13 -35.11
N VAL A 252 27.47 42.21 -35.54
CA VAL A 252 28.12 43.26 -36.34
C VAL A 252 29.19 43.98 -35.51
N LEU A 253 28.90 44.36 -34.27
CA LEU A 253 29.90 44.98 -33.38
C LEU A 253 31.09 44.04 -33.15
N ARG A 254 30.84 42.77 -32.87
CA ARG A 254 31.89 41.76 -32.70
C ARG A 254 32.73 41.60 -33.97
N LYS A 255 32.12 41.75 -35.15
CA LYS A 255 32.81 41.65 -36.44
C LYS A 255 33.64 42.89 -36.76
N VAL A 256 33.14 44.08 -36.43
CA VAL A 256 33.79 45.37 -36.74
C VAL A 256 34.91 45.69 -35.74
N PHE A 257 34.71 45.42 -34.46
CA PHE A 257 35.69 45.74 -33.41
C PHE A 257 36.64 44.60 -33.06
N GLY A 258 36.52 43.43 -33.70
CA GLY A 258 37.49 42.35 -33.62
C GLY A 258 37.73 41.82 -32.20
N MET A 259 36.80 41.00 -31.69
CA MET A 259 36.87 40.31 -30.38
C MET A 259 37.35 41.19 -29.21
N LEU A 260 36.41 41.94 -28.63
CA LEU A 260 36.42 42.18 -27.17
C LEU A 260 35.97 40.90 -26.46
#